data_AF-A0A953II49-F1
#
_entry.id   AF-A0A953II49-F1
#
_cell.length_a   1.000
_cell.length_b   1.000
_cell.length_c   1.000
_cell.angle_alpha   90.00
_cell.angle_beta   90.00
_cell.angle_gamma   90.00
#
_symmetry.space_group_name_H-M   'P 1'
#
loop_
_entity.id
_entity.type
_entity.pdbx_description
1 polymer ?
#
loop_
_entity_poly.entity_id
_entity_poly.type
_entity_poly.pdbx_seq_one_letter_code
_entity_poly.pdbx_strand_id
1 'polypeptide(L)'
;MAKITASVYTSHVPAIGAALDLGKTGEPYWQKVFAGYEFSKAWMKEHTPDVIFLVYNDHATAFSLEMIPTFAIGCAAEFKPADEGWGPRPVPVVQGHPELAAH
;
A
#
# COMPACT_ATOMS: atom_id res chain seq x y z
N MET A 1 5.64 5.90 25.58
CA MET A 1 5.02 4.56 25.55
C MET A 1 4.58 4.29 24.13
N ALA A 2 4.89 3.11 23.57
CA ALA A 2 4.41 2.73 22.24
C ALA A 2 2.89 2.51 22.26
N LYS A 3 2.19 2.89 21.19
CA LYS A 3 0.73 2.80 21.11
C LYS A 3 0.28 2.50 19.68
N ILE A 4 -0.68 1.58 19.55
CA ILE A 4 -1.47 1.42 18.32
C ILE A 4 -2.64 2.39 18.40
N THR A 5 -2.75 3.29 17.42
CA THR A 5 -3.76 4.36 17.41
C THR A 5 -5.03 4.00 16.64
N ALA A 6 -4.91 3.18 15.60
CA ALA A 6 -6.03 2.77 14.76
C ALA A 6 -5.72 1.49 13.96
N SER A 7 -6.75 0.90 13.37
CA SER A 7 -6.66 -0.06 12.28
C SER A 7 -7.51 0.41 11.10
N VAL A 8 -7.00 0.26 9.89
CA VAL A 8 -7.67 0.66 8.65
C VAL A 8 -7.64 -0.50 7.65
N TYR A 9 -8.68 -0.57 6.81
CA TYR A 9 -8.86 -1.67 5.85
C TYR A 9 -9.22 -1.09 4.48
N THR A 10 -8.61 -1.63 3.42
CA THR A 10 -8.84 -1.18 2.06
C THR A 10 -8.54 -2.33 1.09
N SER A 11 -9.28 -2.37 -0.02
CA SER A 11 -8.94 -3.25 -1.15
C SER A 11 -7.73 -2.67 -1.90
N HIS A 12 -6.84 -3.54 -2.39
CA HIS A 12 -5.65 -3.16 -3.17
C HIS A 12 -5.70 -3.61 -4.63
N VAL A 13 -6.90 -3.71 -5.22
CA VAL A 13 -7.02 -4.17 -6.62
C VAL A 13 -6.26 -3.23 -7.58
N PRO A 14 -5.49 -3.77 -8.55
CA PRO A 14 -4.60 -2.98 -9.40
C PRO A 14 -5.34 -1.97 -10.27
N ALA A 15 -6.60 -2.27 -10.64
CA ALA A 15 -7.43 -1.40 -11.46
C ALA A 15 -7.70 -0.03 -10.82
N ILE A 16 -7.72 0.08 -9.48
CA ILE A 16 -7.84 1.38 -8.79
C ILE A 16 -6.59 2.24 -9.04
N GLY A 17 -5.40 1.64 -8.96
CA GLY A 17 -4.14 2.33 -9.26
C GLY A 17 -4.10 2.79 -10.72
N ALA A 18 -4.44 1.90 -11.66
CA ALA A 18 -4.51 2.24 -13.07
C ALA A 18 -5.52 3.37 -13.38
N ALA A 19 -6.69 3.35 -12.74
CA ALA A 19 -7.68 4.40 -12.90
C ALA A 19 -7.19 5.76 -12.39
N LEU A 20 -6.45 5.77 -11.28
CA LEU A 20 -5.84 6.99 -10.74
C LEU A 20 -4.77 7.54 -11.69
N ASP A 21 -3.84 6.68 -12.10
CA ASP A 21 -2.68 7.08 -12.91
C ASP A 21 -3.09 7.55 -14.32
N LEU A 22 -4.17 6.98 -14.87
CA LEU A 22 -4.74 7.37 -16.17
C LEU A 22 -5.75 8.53 -16.09
N GLY A 23 -5.93 9.16 -14.93
CA GLY A 23 -6.84 10.30 -14.75
C GLY A 23 -8.33 9.95 -14.88
N LYS A 24 -8.70 8.68 -14.67
CA LYS A 24 -10.05 8.15 -14.85
C LYS A 24 -10.94 8.23 -13.61
N THR A 25 -10.45 8.85 -12.53
CA THR A 25 -11.15 8.90 -11.24
C THR A 25 -12.54 9.56 -11.32
N GLY A 26 -12.74 10.45 -12.29
CA GLY A 26 -14.02 11.12 -12.58
C GLY A 26 -14.97 10.35 -13.50
N GLU A 27 -14.59 9.20 -14.06
CA GLU A 27 -15.48 8.40 -14.92
C GLU A 27 -16.62 7.77 -14.09
N PRO A 28 -17.85 7.65 -14.62
CA PRO A 28 -19.02 7.18 -13.87
C PRO A 28 -18.82 5.84 -13.13
N TYR A 29 -18.03 4.94 -13.70
CA TYR A 29 -17.68 3.66 -13.08
C TYR A 29 -16.83 3.85 -11.80
N TRP A 30 -15.87 4.77 -11.82
CA TRP A 30 -14.88 4.97 -10.75
C TRP A 30 -15.30 5.97 -9.68
N GLN A 31 -16.21 6.90 -10.00
CA GLN A 31 -16.63 7.99 -9.11
C GLN A 31 -16.98 7.52 -7.70
N LYS A 32 -17.79 6.46 -7.57
CA LYS A 32 -18.22 5.95 -6.26
C LYS A 32 -17.06 5.40 -5.43
N VAL A 33 -16.10 4.75 -6.08
CA VAL A 33 -14.91 4.22 -5.41
C VAL A 33 -14.10 5.37 -4.82
N PHE A 34 -13.74 6.37 -5.64
CA PHE A 34 -12.91 7.48 -5.18
C PHE A 34 -13.62 8.40 -4.19
N ALA A 35 -14.92 8.67 -4.36
CA ALA A 35 -15.72 9.39 -3.37
C ALA A 35 -15.74 8.66 -2.02
N GLY A 36 -15.78 7.33 -2.01
CA GLY A 36 -15.72 6.51 -0.80
C GLY A 36 -14.40 6.64 -0.03
N TYR A 37 -13.30 7.04 -0.68
CA TYR A 37 -12.01 7.27 -0.03
C TYR A 37 -11.85 8.67 0.57
N GLU A 38 -12.73 9.63 0.26
CA GLU A 38 -12.52 11.03 0.67
C GLU A 38 -12.53 11.22 2.19
N PHE A 39 -13.44 10.55 2.90
CA PHE A 39 -13.43 10.55 4.37
C PHE A 39 -12.13 9.96 4.91
N SER A 40 -11.72 8.80 4.39
CA SER A 40 -10.49 8.12 4.83
C SER A 40 -9.25 8.97 4.60
N LYS A 41 -9.17 9.69 3.47
CA LYS A 41 -8.08 10.64 3.18
C LYS A 41 -8.07 11.80 4.17
N ALA A 42 -9.22 12.37 4.50
CA ALA A 42 -9.33 13.47 5.45
C ALA A 42 -8.95 13.01 6.86
N TRP A 43 -9.54 11.90 7.31
CA TRP A 43 -9.22 11.27 8.59
C TRP A 43 -7.72 10.96 8.70
N MET A 44 -7.11 10.46 7.61
CA MET A 44 -5.70 10.10 7.63
C MET A 44 -4.78 11.31 7.84
N LYS A 45 -5.12 12.46 7.26
CA LYS A 45 -4.36 13.70 7.45
C LYS A 45 -4.39 14.15 8.92
N GLU A 46 -5.53 14.00 9.58
CA GLU A 46 -5.73 14.39 10.99
C GLU A 46 -5.09 13.39 11.98
N HIS A 47 -4.90 12.14 11.56
CA HIS A 47 -4.44 11.03 12.42
C HIS A 47 -3.12 10.40 11.91
N THR A 48 -2.24 11.21 11.31
CA THR A 48 -1.00 10.75 10.68
C THR A 48 -0.14 9.91 11.66
N PRO A 49 0.14 8.63 11.38
CA PRO A 49 0.97 7.79 12.24
C PRO A 49 2.44 7.99 11.94
N ASP A 50 3.30 7.67 12.91
CA ASP A 50 4.74 7.60 12.69
C ASP A 50 5.11 6.41 11.77
N VAL A 51 4.41 5.27 11.92
CA VAL A 51 4.63 4.05 11.14
C VAL A 51 3.31 3.35 10.84
N ILE A 52 3.20 2.77 9.64
CA ILE A 52 2.10 1.88 9.24
C ILE A 52 2.63 0.45 9.18
N PHE A 53 2.04 -0.44 9.98
CA PHE A 53 2.25 -1.88 9.83
C PHE A 53 1.32 -2.42 8.73
N LEU A 54 1.83 -2.50 7.49
CA LEU A 54 1.02 -2.86 6.32
C LEU A 54 1.07 -4.37 6.09
N VAL A 55 -0.06 -5.04 6.33
CA VAL A 55 -0.23 -6.48 6.05
C VAL A 55 -0.87 -6.63 4.67
N TYR A 56 -0.21 -7.37 3.79
CA TYR A 56 -0.70 -7.67 2.45
C TYR A 56 -0.11 -8.99 1.96
N ASN A 57 -0.67 -9.54 0.90
CA ASN A 57 -0.09 -10.65 0.17
C ASN A 57 0.69 -10.12 -1.05
N ASP A 58 1.86 -10.70 -1.29
CA ASP A 58 2.49 -10.60 -2.60
C ASP A 58 1.61 -11.32 -3.65
N HIS A 59 1.57 -10.79 -4.87
CA HIS A 59 0.82 -11.38 -5.98
C HIS A 59 1.77 -12.06 -6.96
N ALA A 60 2.64 -12.94 -6.43
CA ALA A 60 3.67 -13.66 -7.16
C ALA A 60 4.64 -12.73 -7.93
N THR A 61 5.07 -11.66 -7.26
CA THR A 61 5.97 -10.64 -7.81
C THR A 61 7.32 -10.71 -7.13
N ALA A 62 7.38 -10.48 -5.82
CA ALA A 62 8.61 -10.64 -5.04
C ALA A 62 8.90 -12.12 -4.75
N PHE A 63 7.86 -12.94 -4.60
CA PHE A 63 7.95 -14.35 -4.26
C PHE A 63 7.49 -15.21 -5.44
N SER A 64 8.43 -15.93 -6.04
CA SER A 64 8.13 -16.90 -7.09
C SER A 64 7.64 -18.23 -6.48
N LEU A 65 7.29 -19.18 -7.34
CA LEU A 65 6.94 -20.55 -6.90
C LEU A 65 8.09 -21.29 -6.19
N GLU A 66 9.32 -20.76 -6.25
CA GLU A 66 10.49 -21.33 -5.56
C GLU A 66 10.56 -20.93 -4.09
N MET A 67 9.86 -19.87 -3.67
CA MET A 67 9.90 -19.34 -2.31
C MET A 67 8.51 -18.85 -1.87
N ILE A 68 7.82 -19.65 -1.05
CA ILE A 68 6.45 -19.39 -0.61
C ILE A 68 6.39 -19.33 0.93
N PRO A 69 6.87 -18.24 1.55
CA PRO A 69 6.84 -18.12 3.00
C PRO A 69 5.39 -17.97 3.48
N THR A 70 5.03 -18.62 4.60
CA THR A 70 3.73 -18.38 5.24
C THR A 70 3.63 -16.96 5.78
N PHE A 71 4.72 -16.46 6.36
CA PHE A 71 4.86 -15.10 6.84
C PHE A 71 6.23 -14.56 6.42
N ALA A 72 6.25 -13.32 5.94
CA ALA A 72 7.46 -12.56 5.66
C ALA A 72 7.32 -11.16 6.28
N ILE A 73 8.43 -10.62 6.78
CA ILE A 73 8.51 -9.26 7.31
C ILE A 73 9.61 -8.50 6.57
N GLY A 74 9.29 -7.31 6.09
CA GLY A 74 10.24 -6.43 5.43
C GLY A 74 11.03 -5.62 6.46
N CYS A 75 12.34 -5.83 6.54
CA CYS A 75 13.23 -5.08 7.44
C CYS A 75 14.15 -4.07 6.71
N ALA A 76 13.94 -3.86 5.41
CA ALA A 76 14.73 -2.92 4.61
C ALA A 76 14.39 -1.45 4.95
N ALA A 77 15.34 -0.55 4.68
CA ALA A 77 15.14 0.89 4.85
C ALA A 77 14.22 1.50 3.77
N GLU A 78 14.13 0.87 2.60
CA GLU A 78 13.29 1.32 1.49
C GLU A 78 12.71 0.14 0.70
N PHE A 79 11.53 0.35 0.10
CA PHE A 79 10.86 -0.62 -0.77
C PHE A 79 10.40 0.09 -2.05
N LYS A 80 10.96 -0.33 -3.18
CA LYS A 80 10.63 0.22 -4.50
C LYS A 80 9.35 -0.45 -5.02
N PRO A 81 8.47 0.29 -5.73
CA PRO A 81 7.38 -0.32 -6.48
C PRO A 81 7.94 -1.39 -7.42
N ALA A 82 7.38 -2.59 -7.38
CA ALA A 82 7.80 -3.66 -8.24
C ALA A 82 7.35 -3.39 -9.69
N ASP A 83 8.07 -4.00 -10.64
CA ASP A 83 7.56 -4.14 -12.00
C ASP A 83 6.71 -5.40 -12.08
N GLU A 84 5.41 -5.22 -12.29
CA GLU A 84 4.42 -6.30 -12.40
C GLU A 84 4.07 -6.63 -13.87
N GLY A 85 4.94 -6.23 -14.81
CA GLY A 85 4.80 -6.45 -16.26
C GLY A 85 4.43 -5.20 -17.06
N TRP A 86 4.28 -4.05 -16.41
CA TRP A 86 3.93 -2.75 -17.03
C TRP A 86 4.97 -1.66 -16.75
N GLY A 87 6.10 -2.02 -16.15
CA GLY A 87 7.04 -1.10 -15.55
C GLY A 87 6.69 -0.81 -14.08
N PRO A 88 7.66 -0.35 -13.26
CA PRO A 88 7.39 0.12 -11.92
C PRO A 88 6.39 1.28 -11.93
N ARG A 89 5.35 1.19 -11.10
CA ARG A 89 4.34 2.24 -10.99
C ARG A 89 5.00 3.56 -10.52
N PRO A 90 4.67 4.73 -11.12
CA PRO A 90 5.33 6.00 -10.82
C PRO A 90 4.82 6.64 -9.52
N VAL A 91 5.04 5.94 -8.40
CA VAL A 91 4.71 6.41 -7.05
C VAL A 91 5.99 6.53 -6.20
N PRO A 92 6.00 7.35 -5.14
CA PRO A 92 7.16 7.47 -4.26
C PRO A 92 7.62 6.13 -3.67
N VAL A 93 8.93 6.00 -3.46
CA VAL A 93 9.54 4.85 -2.77
C VAL A 93 9.03 4.82 -1.32
N VAL A 94 8.55 3.66 -0.89
CA VAL A 94 8.08 3.46 0.48
C VAL A 94 9.28 3.41 1.42
N GLN A 95 9.25 4.23 2.46
CA GLN A 95 10.27 4.24 3.50
C GLN A 95 9.93 3.18 4.55
N GLY A 96 10.90 2.33 4.85
CA GLY A 96 10.81 1.33 5.91
C GLY A 96 11.17 1.92 7.27
N HIS A 97 10.97 1.11 8.32
CA HIS A 97 11.39 1.44 9.68
C HIS A 97 12.20 0.26 10.27
N PRO A 98 13.47 0.05 9.86
CA PRO A 98 14.24 -1.15 10.19
C PRO A 98 14.34 -1.43 11.69
N GLU A 99 14.49 -0.39 12.51
CA GLU A 99 14.55 -0.55 13.96
C GLU A 99 13.26 -1.15 14.53
N LEU A 100 12.09 -0.80 14.00
CA LEU A 100 10.82 -1.35 14.49
C LEU A 100 10.61 -2.77 13.96
N ALA A 101 11.00 -3.02 12.70
CA ALA A 101 10.85 -4.33 12.07
C ALA A 101 11.73 -5.42 12.71
N ALA A 102 12.81 -5.06 13.39
CA ALA A 102 13.76 -5.98 14.00
C ALA A 102 13.42 -6.41 15.45
N HIS A 103 12.36 -5.86 16.06
CA HIS A 103 11.91 -6.20 17.42
C HIS A 103 10.74 -7.18 17.40
#